data_AF-A0A7Y9S425-F1
#
_entry.id   AF-A0A7Y9S425-F1
#
_cell.length_a   1.000
_cell.length_b   1.000
_cell.length_c   1.000
_cell.angle_alpha   90.00
_cell.angle_beta   90.00
_cell.angle_gamma   90.00
#
_symmetry.space_group_name_H-M   'P 1'
#
loop_
_entity.id
_entity.type
_entity.pdbx_description
1 polymer ?
#
loop_
_entity_poly.entity_id
_entity_poly.type
_entity_poly.pdbx_seq_one_letter_code
_entity_poly.pdbx_strand_id
1 'polypeptide(L)'
;MHRALLALSLAAVMTLTACGGDADDTAKLSGDEQKAARSLAAEFQGNQPTAAQRDSGICLGKALVSGAGVKKLVSSGMLTEDLAINAELPEVVPPEIAAAYADAVVECQDPRAEIESSREFYPDATDQVVDDYVACMEDVDPKLLRAAVLESATKAKSSTASEKYLKATKPCTDMLGVPKVS
;
A
#
# COMPACT_ATOMS: atom_id res chain seq x y z
N MET A 1 12.57 2.08 61.35
CA MET A 1 13.70 1.99 60.41
C MET A 1 13.39 0.88 59.40
N HIS A 2 13.57 1.17 58.10
CA HIS A 2 13.39 0.27 56.94
C HIS A 2 11.91 -0.05 56.60
N ARG A 3 11.41 0.02 55.37
CA ARG A 3 11.93 0.30 54.03
C ARG A 3 10.72 0.59 53.12
N ALA A 4 10.95 1.40 52.10
CA ALA A 4 10.03 1.73 51.01
C ALA A 4 9.46 0.49 50.28
N LEU A 5 8.35 0.67 49.56
CA LEU A 5 8.13 0.11 48.22
C LEU A 5 7.01 0.90 47.51
N LEU A 6 7.44 1.66 46.50
CA LEU A 6 6.60 2.24 45.45
C LEU A 6 5.90 1.11 44.68
N ALA A 7 4.60 1.26 44.42
CA ALA A 7 3.90 0.50 43.40
C ALA A 7 3.16 1.48 42.49
N LEU A 8 3.90 2.07 41.54
CA LEU A 8 3.34 2.67 40.33
C LEU A 8 2.98 1.51 39.39
N SER A 9 1.75 1.04 39.47
CA SER A 9 1.19 0.16 38.44
C SER A 9 0.70 1.00 37.27
N LEU A 10 1.64 1.34 36.38
CA LEU A 10 1.34 1.89 35.06
C LEU A 10 0.83 0.73 34.19
N ALA A 11 -0.47 0.48 34.22
CA ALA A 11 -1.13 -0.42 33.28
C ALA A 11 -1.20 0.27 31.91
N ALA A 12 -0.07 0.30 31.20
CA ALA A 12 -0.05 0.54 29.77
C ALA A 12 -0.67 -0.70 29.12
N VAL A 13 -1.99 -0.67 28.93
CA VAL A 13 -2.66 -1.56 27.99
C VAL A 13 -2.08 -1.19 26.63
N MET A 14 -1.15 -2.02 26.16
CA MET A 14 -0.69 -2.02 24.79
C MET A 14 -1.92 -2.35 23.94
N THR A 15 -2.51 -1.34 23.34
CA THR A 15 -3.44 -1.51 22.23
C THR A 15 -2.61 -2.04 21.06
N LEU A 16 -2.52 -3.36 20.99
CA LEU A 16 -2.30 -4.08 19.75
C LEU A 16 -3.46 -3.71 18.82
N THR A 17 -3.34 -2.61 18.08
CA THR A 17 -4.12 -2.41 16.87
C THR A 17 -3.57 -3.36 15.82
N ALA A 18 -3.94 -4.62 15.96
CA ALA A 18 -3.99 -5.53 14.83
C ALA A 18 -4.90 -4.88 13.80
N CYS A 19 -4.35 -4.63 12.61
CA CYS A 19 -5.07 -4.14 11.43
C CYS A 19 -6.22 -5.12 11.15
N GLY A 20 -7.43 -4.70 11.51
CA GLY A 20 -8.61 -5.53 11.49
C GLY A 20 -9.84 -4.69 11.19
N GLY A 21 -10.33 -4.80 9.95
CA GLY A 21 -11.74 -4.66 9.63
C GLY A 21 -12.30 -3.24 9.53
N ASP A 22 -12.35 -2.75 8.28
CA ASP A 22 -13.53 -2.25 7.57
C ASP A 22 -14.41 -1.10 8.11
N ALA A 23 -14.32 -0.65 9.36
CA ALA A 23 -15.31 0.31 9.91
C ALA A 23 -14.73 1.58 10.55
N ASP A 24 -13.56 1.54 11.18
CA ASP A 24 -13.11 2.68 12.02
C ASP A 24 -12.25 3.70 11.27
N ASP A 25 -11.45 3.29 10.27
CA ASP A 25 -10.57 4.23 9.55
C ASP A 25 -11.27 5.05 8.46
N THR A 26 -12.53 4.77 8.14
CA THR A 26 -13.34 5.61 7.23
C THR A 26 -14.07 6.73 7.97
N ALA A 27 -14.04 6.76 9.31
CA ALA A 27 -14.77 7.74 10.12
C ALA A 27 -14.33 9.19 9.91
N LYS A 28 -13.15 9.43 9.30
CA LYS A 28 -12.63 10.76 8.97
C LYS A 28 -13.00 11.25 7.58
N LEU A 29 -13.49 10.38 6.69
CA LEU A 29 -13.88 10.72 5.33
C LEU A 29 -15.38 11.09 5.26
N SER A 30 -15.71 12.11 4.48
CA SER A 30 -17.09 12.47 4.15
C SER A 30 -17.78 11.36 3.33
N GLY A 31 -19.11 11.43 3.17
CA GLY A 31 -19.88 10.40 2.46
C GLY A 31 -19.40 10.15 1.02
N ASP A 32 -19.10 11.22 0.29
CA ASP A 32 -18.58 11.16 -1.09
C ASP A 32 -17.16 10.62 -1.13
N GLU A 33 -16.30 11.05 -0.20
CA GLU A 33 -14.93 10.51 -0.09
C GLU A 33 -14.93 9.02 0.23
N GLN A 34 -15.81 8.56 1.12
CA GLN A 34 -15.97 7.14 1.39
C GLN A 34 -16.47 6.37 0.17
N LYS A 35 -17.41 6.94 -0.60
CA LYS A 35 -17.92 6.31 -1.82
C LYS A 35 -16.82 6.20 -2.87
N ALA A 36 -16.09 7.29 -3.13
CA ALA A 36 -14.95 7.31 -4.04
C ALA A 36 -13.86 6.32 -3.63
N ALA A 37 -13.51 6.29 -2.33
CA ALA A 37 -12.49 5.38 -1.80
C ALA A 37 -12.90 3.91 -1.97
N ARG A 38 -14.17 3.57 -1.77
CA ARG A 38 -14.69 2.22 -2.01
C ARG A 38 -14.64 1.83 -3.48
N SER A 39 -15.00 2.72 -4.40
CA SER A 39 -14.91 2.46 -5.84
C SER A 39 -13.45 2.21 -6.27
N LEU A 40 -12.51 3.04 -5.79
CA LEU A 40 -11.08 2.87 -6.05
C LEU A 40 -10.51 1.60 -5.41
N ALA A 41 -10.90 1.28 -4.17
CA ALA A 41 -10.46 0.07 -3.51
C ALA A 41 -10.89 -1.20 -4.27
N ALA A 42 -12.12 -1.23 -4.78
CA ALA A 42 -12.62 -2.33 -5.59
C ALA A 42 -11.81 -2.52 -6.89
N GLU A 43 -11.36 -1.43 -7.51
CA GLU A 43 -10.47 -1.48 -8.67
C GLU A 43 -9.08 -2.02 -8.29
N PHE A 44 -8.47 -1.46 -7.25
CA PHE A 44 -7.09 -1.82 -6.86
C PHE A 44 -6.94 -3.26 -6.38
N GLN A 45 -7.94 -3.81 -5.70
CA GLN A 45 -7.88 -5.21 -5.25
C GLN A 45 -8.10 -6.20 -6.41
N GLY A 46 -8.69 -5.78 -7.53
CA GLY A 46 -8.98 -6.63 -8.68
C GLY A 46 -10.06 -7.70 -8.43
N ASN A 47 -10.07 -8.73 -9.29
CA ASN A 47 -11.06 -9.82 -9.22
C ASN A 47 -10.59 -10.93 -8.27
N GLN A 48 -11.47 -11.33 -7.33
CA GLN A 48 -11.21 -12.39 -6.35
C GLN A 48 -9.91 -12.18 -5.53
N PRO A 49 -9.77 -11.04 -4.84
CA PRO A 49 -8.56 -10.72 -4.10
C PRO A 49 -8.28 -11.68 -2.95
N THR A 50 -7.00 -11.91 -2.65
CA THR A 50 -6.55 -12.42 -1.35
C THR A 50 -6.89 -11.43 -0.22
N ALA A 51 -6.72 -11.82 1.04
CA ALA A 51 -6.91 -10.89 2.16
C ALA A 51 -5.95 -9.68 2.05
N ALA A 52 -4.67 -9.93 1.80
CA ALA A 52 -3.67 -8.88 1.60
C ALA A 52 -4.06 -7.93 0.45
N GLN A 53 -4.50 -8.46 -0.69
CA GLN A 53 -4.93 -7.62 -1.82
C GLN A 53 -6.14 -6.75 -1.49
N ARG A 54 -7.10 -7.26 -0.70
CA ARG A 54 -8.22 -6.43 -0.20
C ARG A 54 -7.73 -5.31 0.70
N ASP A 55 -6.87 -5.63 1.66
CA ASP A 55 -6.37 -4.66 2.63
C ASP A 55 -5.54 -3.57 1.93
N SER A 56 -4.64 -3.95 1.02
CA SER A 56 -3.89 -3.01 0.18
C SER A 56 -4.82 -2.16 -0.69
N GLY A 57 -5.84 -2.76 -1.33
CA GLY A 57 -6.82 -2.02 -2.13
C GLY A 57 -7.59 -0.98 -1.32
N ILE A 58 -8.07 -1.36 -0.12
CA ILE A 58 -8.77 -0.47 0.81
C ILE A 58 -7.85 0.68 1.25
N CYS A 59 -6.59 0.39 1.59
CA CYS A 59 -5.61 1.41 1.96
C CYS A 59 -5.37 2.38 0.80
N LEU A 60 -5.08 1.87 -0.40
CA LEU A 60 -4.80 2.67 -1.59
C LEU A 60 -5.98 3.56 -1.97
N GLY A 61 -7.19 3.03 -1.96
CA GLY A 61 -8.41 3.79 -2.25
C GLY A 61 -8.60 4.97 -1.29
N LYS A 62 -8.39 4.74 0.02
CA LYS A 62 -8.48 5.78 1.05
C LYS A 62 -7.37 6.83 0.91
N ALA A 63 -6.12 6.39 0.79
CA ALA A 63 -4.96 7.26 0.71
C ALA A 63 -5.00 8.12 -0.56
N LEU A 64 -5.39 7.55 -1.70
CA LEU A 64 -5.54 8.31 -2.94
C LEU A 64 -6.64 9.37 -2.85
N VAL A 65 -7.81 9.05 -2.28
CA VAL A 65 -8.88 10.04 -2.07
C VAL A 65 -8.42 11.14 -1.11
N SER A 66 -7.73 10.77 -0.04
CA SER A 66 -7.22 11.73 0.96
C SER A 66 -6.17 12.67 0.36
N GLY A 67 -5.28 12.15 -0.49
CA GLY A 67 -4.20 12.91 -1.12
C GLY A 67 -4.64 13.74 -2.33
N ALA A 68 -5.48 13.18 -3.21
CA ALA A 68 -5.91 13.84 -4.44
C ALA A 68 -7.20 14.67 -4.28
N GLY A 69 -8.12 14.19 -3.44
CA GLY A 69 -9.47 14.74 -3.30
C GLY A 69 -10.43 14.32 -4.41
N VAL A 70 -11.70 14.06 -4.05
CA VAL A 70 -12.76 13.60 -4.96
C VAL A 70 -12.92 14.51 -6.17
N LYS A 71 -12.95 15.82 -5.96
CA LYS A 71 -13.15 16.80 -7.05
C LYS A 71 -12.10 16.65 -8.15
N LYS A 72 -10.83 16.45 -7.78
CA LYS A 72 -9.75 16.30 -8.77
C LYS A 72 -9.87 14.97 -9.49
N LEU A 73 -10.16 13.89 -8.76
CA LEU A 73 -10.37 12.55 -9.33
C LEU A 73 -11.52 12.51 -10.35
N VAL A 74 -12.60 13.26 -10.11
CA VAL A 74 -13.68 13.41 -11.09
C VAL A 74 -13.23 14.26 -12.27
N SER A 75 -12.63 15.43 -12.03
CA SER A 75 -12.20 16.33 -13.12
C SER A 75 -11.08 15.77 -14.00
N SER A 76 -10.28 14.83 -13.48
CA SER A 76 -9.25 14.13 -14.24
C SER A 76 -9.79 12.95 -15.05
N GLY A 77 -11.08 12.61 -14.90
CA GLY A 77 -11.70 11.47 -15.54
C GLY A 77 -11.33 10.12 -14.92
N MET A 78 -10.73 10.08 -13.74
CA MET A 78 -10.49 8.82 -13.00
C MET A 78 -11.79 8.27 -12.40
N LEU A 79 -12.63 9.19 -11.91
CA LEU A 79 -13.97 8.89 -11.42
C LEU A 79 -15.02 9.60 -12.27
N THR A 80 -16.19 8.98 -12.39
CA THR A 80 -17.41 9.61 -12.91
C THR A 80 -18.03 10.55 -11.86
N GLU A 81 -19.00 11.37 -12.26
CA GLU A 81 -19.72 12.26 -11.32
C GLU A 81 -20.48 11.50 -10.22
N ASP A 82 -20.92 10.27 -10.50
CA ASP A 82 -21.52 9.38 -9.50
C ASP A 82 -20.47 8.61 -8.67
N LEU A 83 -19.19 8.96 -8.79
CA LEU A 83 -18.07 8.42 -8.01
C LEU A 83 -17.78 6.94 -8.28
N ALA A 84 -18.14 6.45 -9.47
CA ALA A 84 -17.70 5.16 -9.97
C ALA A 84 -16.36 5.31 -10.71
N ILE A 85 -15.64 4.21 -10.92
CA ILE A 85 -14.46 4.20 -11.79
C ILE A 85 -14.91 4.50 -13.20
N ASN A 86 -14.22 5.43 -13.86
CA ASN A 86 -14.50 5.72 -15.25
C ASN A 86 -14.01 4.55 -16.13
N ALA A 87 -14.89 4.01 -16.97
CA ALA A 87 -14.55 2.93 -17.89
C ALA A 87 -13.48 3.33 -18.91
N GLU A 88 -13.40 4.63 -19.23
CA GLU A 88 -12.39 5.20 -20.11
C GLU A 88 -11.38 6.00 -19.28
N LEU A 89 -10.49 5.28 -18.60
CA LEU A 89 -9.41 5.90 -17.84
C LEU A 89 -8.49 6.71 -18.77
N PRO A 90 -7.99 7.87 -18.31
CA PRO A 90 -7.06 8.67 -19.10
C PRO A 90 -5.80 7.86 -19.42
N GLU A 91 -5.31 7.97 -20.65
CA GLU A 91 -4.10 7.26 -21.07
C GLU A 91 -2.87 7.65 -20.24
N VAL A 92 -2.83 8.90 -19.77
CA VAL A 92 -1.79 9.44 -18.89
C VAL A 92 -2.45 10.03 -17.66
N VAL A 93 -2.03 9.58 -16.48
CA VAL A 93 -2.53 10.11 -15.22
C VAL A 93 -1.96 11.52 -15.01
N PRO A 94 -2.78 12.54 -14.70
CA PRO A 94 -2.29 13.88 -14.42
C PRO A 94 -1.23 13.90 -13.31
N PRO A 95 -0.17 14.73 -13.40
CA PRO A 95 0.96 14.68 -12.48
C PRO A 95 0.59 14.77 -11.00
N GLU A 96 -0.41 15.58 -10.63
CA GLU A 96 -0.90 15.67 -9.25
C GLU A 96 -1.58 14.39 -8.74
N ILE A 97 -2.33 13.70 -9.59
CA ILE A 97 -2.99 12.43 -9.25
C ILE A 97 -1.93 11.33 -9.19
N ALA A 98 -0.97 11.34 -10.12
CA ALA A 98 0.14 10.41 -10.12
C ALA A 98 1.03 10.58 -8.88
N ALA A 99 1.25 11.81 -8.43
CA ALA A 99 1.96 12.09 -7.18
C ALA A 99 1.20 11.56 -5.96
N ALA A 100 -0.10 11.85 -5.85
CA ALA A 100 -0.94 11.33 -4.77
C ALA A 100 -1.01 9.80 -4.77
N TYR A 101 -1.06 9.17 -5.95
CA TYR A 101 -1.01 7.72 -6.10
C TYR A 101 0.34 7.14 -5.65
N ALA A 102 1.45 7.78 -6.02
CA ALA A 102 2.77 7.36 -5.57
C ALA A 102 2.95 7.49 -4.05
N ASP A 103 2.40 8.55 -3.45
CA ASP A 103 2.37 8.72 -2.00
C ASP A 103 1.52 7.64 -1.33
N ALA A 104 0.33 7.34 -1.87
CA ALA A 104 -0.53 6.26 -1.40
C ALA A 104 0.14 4.88 -1.46
N VAL A 105 0.87 4.57 -2.54
CA VAL A 105 1.59 3.29 -2.66
C VAL A 105 2.66 3.13 -1.60
N VAL A 106 3.41 4.21 -1.29
CA VAL A 106 4.40 4.18 -0.21
C VAL A 106 3.75 4.04 1.16
N GLU A 107 2.67 4.77 1.41
CA GLU A 107 1.93 4.70 2.68
C GLU A 107 1.33 3.32 2.93
N CYS A 108 0.85 2.66 1.88
CA CYS A 108 0.15 1.39 1.95
C CYS A 108 1.04 0.16 1.70
N GLN A 109 2.36 0.34 1.60
CA GLN A 109 3.27 -0.78 1.38
C GLN A 109 3.31 -1.67 2.63
N ASP A 110 2.99 -2.96 2.47
CA ASP A 110 3.09 -3.98 3.51
C ASP A 110 3.83 -5.20 2.95
N PRO A 111 5.18 -5.20 3.03
CA PRO A 111 5.99 -6.30 2.48
C PRO A 111 5.64 -7.64 3.11
N ARG A 112 5.20 -7.66 4.38
CA ARG A 112 4.81 -8.88 5.09
C ARG A 112 3.53 -9.47 4.53
N ALA A 113 2.48 -8.65 4.39
CA ALA A 113 1.22 -9.11 3.84
C ALA A 113 1.38 -9.57 2.39
N GLU A 114 2.19 -8.86 1.60
CA GLU A 114 2.46 -9.20 0.20
C GLU A 114 3.12 -10.59 0.07
N ILE A 115 4.21 -10.83 0.79
CA ILE A 115 4.90 -12.13 0.70
C ILE A 115 4.06 -13.27 1.27
N GLU A 116 3.36 -13.08 2.39
CA GLU A 116 2.52 -14.13 2.96
C GLU A 116 1.35 -14.50 2.02
N SER A 117 0.84 -13.54 1.24
CA SER A 117 -0.20 -13.80 0.24
C SER A 117 0.28 -14.59 -0.98
N SER A 118 1.60 -14.62 -1.23
CA SER A 118 2.22 -15.29 -2.37
C SER A 118 3.20 -16.39 -1.96
N ARG A 119 3.29 -16.69 -0.67
CA ARG A 119 4.30 -17.58 -0.09
C ARG A 119 4.27 -18.99 -0.65
N GLU A 120 3.09 -19.47 -1.06
CA GLU A 120 2.94 -20.78 -1.70
C GLU A 120 3.79 -20.96 -2.97
N PHE A 121 4.09 -19.86 -3.66
CA PHE A 121 4.95 -19.84 -4.83
C PHE A 121 6.43 -19.94 -4.46
N TYR A 122 6.83 -19.70 -3.21
CA TYR A 122 8.21 -19.72 -2.75
C TYR A 122 8.47 -20.89 -1.80
N PRO A 123 8.66 -22.13 -2.31
CA PRO A 123 8.78 -23.33 -1.48
C PRO A 123 9.95 -23.31 -0.50
N ASP A 124 11.00 -22.57 -0.83
CA ASP A 124 12.22 -22.48 -0.03
C ASP A 124 12.17 -21.33 1.00
N ALA A 125 11.11 -20.51 0.98
CA ALA A 125 10.92 -19.39 1.90
C ALA A 125 10.47 -19.86 3.29
N THR A 126 11.45 -20.26 4.11
CA THR A 126 11.27 -20.47 5.56
C THR A 126 10.83 -19.18 6.25
N ASP A 127 10.27 -19.27 7.47
CA ASP A 127 9.86 -18.07 8.23
C ASP A 127 11.00 -17.05 8.38
N GLN A 128 12.22 -17.53 8.64
CA GLN A 128 13.40 -16.68 8.72
C GLN A 128 13.71 -15.96 7.40
N VAL A 129 13.58 -16.65 6.26
CA VAL A 129 13.78 -16.05 4.94
C VAL A 129 12.74 -14.97 4.67
N VAL A 130 11.49 -15.20 5.09
CA VAL A 130 10.42 -14.19 4.98
C VAL A 130 10.73 -12.99 5.87
N ASP A 131 11.19 -13.21 7.10
CA ASP A 131 11.61 -12.13 8.00
C ASP A 131 12.75 -11.29 7.43
N ASP A 132 13.78 -11.95 6.89
CA ASP A 132 14.93 -11.29 6.26
C ASP A 132 14.50 -10.50 5.01
N TYR A 133 13.59 -11.06 4.21
CA TYR A 133 13.00 -10.37 3.06
C TYR A 133 12.25 -9.09 3.48
N VAL A 134 11.39 -9.18 4.49
CA VAL A 134 10.60 -8.03 4.97
C VAL A 134 11.50 -6.94 5.51
N ALA A 135 12.46 -7.29 6.37
CA ALA A 135 13.43 -6.32 6.88
C ALA A 135 14.23 -5.65 5.74
N CYS A 136 14.65 -6.44 4.75
CA CYS A 136 15.34 -5.90 3.57
C CYS A 136 14.47 -4.93 2.77
N MET A 137 13.18 -5.25 2.56
CA MET A 137 12.24 -4.38 1.84
C MET A 137 11.91 -3.10 2.61
N GLU A 138 11.80 -3.17 3.94
CA GLU A 138 11.56 -2.00 4.80
C GLU A 138 12.77 -1.04 4.85
N ASP A 139 13.99 -1.55 4.65
CA ASP A 139 15.23 -0.75 4.55
C ASP A 139 15.41 -0.04 3.19
N VAL A 140 14.63 -0.41 2.16
CA VAL A 140 14.69 0.25 0.86
C VAL A 140 14.14 1.67 0.97
N ASP A 141 14.89 2.67 0.50
CA ASP A 141 14.47 4.07 0.56
C ASP A 141 13.08 4.26 -0.09
N PRO A 142 12.04 4.64 0.68
CA PRO A 142 10.68 4.78 0.16
C PRO A 142 10.57 5.83 -0.95
N LYS A 143 11.53 6.77 -1.04
CA LYS A 143 11.60 7.73 -2.15
C LYS A 143 11.90 7.06 -3.49
N LEU A 144 12.60 5.93 -3.50
CA LEU A 144 12.85 5.16 -4.72
C LEU A 144 11.55 4.52 -5.22
N LEU A 145 10.77 3.91 -4.33
CA LEU A 145 9.45 3.37 -4.66
C LEU A 145 8.54 4.48 -5.19
N ARG A 146 8.44 5.59 -4.45
CA ARG A 146 7.64 6.76 -4.85
C ARG A 146 8.00 7.25 -6.26
N ALA A 147 9.30 7.39 -6.54
CA ALA A 147 9.79 7.87 -7.82
C ALA A 147 9.49 6.88 -8.95
N ALA A 148 9.66 5.58 -8.71
CA ALA A 148 9.33 4.53 -9.68
C ALA A 148 7.83 4.50 -10.00
N VAL A 149 6.96 4.60 -8.99
CA VAL A 149 5.50 4.66 -9.18
C VAL A 149 5.10 5.90 -9.96
N LEU A 150 5.65 7.07 -9.62
CA LEU A 150 5.37 8.32 -10.34
C LEU A 150 5.80 8.25 -11.81
N GLU A 151 6.98 7.71 -12.08
CA GLU A 151 7.53 7.52 -13.43
C GLU A 151 6.62 6.60 -14.27
N SER A 152 6.17 5.49 -13.69
CA SER A 152 5.22 4.56 -14.31
C SER A 152 3.86 5.20 -14.57
N ALA A 153 3.26 5.82 -13.56
CA ALA A 153 1.92 6.41 -13.65
C ALA A 153 1.85 7.57 -14.67
N THR A 154 2.94 8.31 -14.84
CA THR A 154 3.03 9.41 -15.82
C THR A 154 3.51 8.97 -17.20
N LYS A 155 3.78 7.67 -17.41
CA LYS A 155 4.38 7.13 -18.65
C LYS A 155 5.62 7.92 -19.07
N ALA A 156 6.50 8.20 -18.12
CA ALA A 156 7.73 8.95 -18.40
C ALA A 156 8.58 8.22 -19.45
N LYS A 157 9.29 9.00 -20.29
CA LYS A 157 10.10 8.45 -21.39
C LYS A 157 11.36 7.70 -20.92
N SER A 158 11.74 7.87 -19.65
CA SER A 158 12.89 7.22 -19.03
C SER A 158 12.43 6.29 -17.91
N SER A 159 13.13 5.16 -17.73
CA SER A 159 12.90 4.15 -16.69
C SER A 159 13.88 4.27 -15.50
N THR A 160 14.48 5.45 -15.27
CA THR A 160 15.64 5.58 -14.37
C THR A 160 15.27 5.33 -12.90
N ALA A 161 14.13 5.83 -12.44
CA ALA A 161 13.68 5.59 -11.08
C ALA A 161 13.27 4.12 -10.91
N SER A 162 12.56 3.57 -11.89
CA SER A 162 12.16 2.16 -11.91
C SER A 162 13.36 1.21 -11.86
N GLU A 163 14.39 1.46 -12.66
CA GLU A 163 15.65 0.69 -12.66
C GLU A 163 16.39 0.76 -11.32
N LYS A 164 16.44 1.95 -10.71
CA LYS A 164 17.06 2.13 -9.39
C LYS A 164 16.32 1.37 -8.31
N TYR A 165 14.99 1.44 -8.30
CA TYR A 165 14.15 0.70 -7.36
C TYR A 165 14.33 -0.81 -7.52
N LEU A 166 14.24 -1.32 -8.76
CA LEU A 166 14.46 -2.75 -9.05
C LEU A 166 15.86 -3.23 -8.63
N LYS A 167 16.89 -2.41 -8.85
CA LYS A 167 18.25 -2.73 -8.40
C LYS A 167 18.36 -2.77 -6.87
N ALA A 168 17.63 -1.90 -6.17
CA ALA A 168 17.65 -1.84 -4.72
C ALA A 168 16.88 -3.01 -4.07
N THR A 169 15.76 -3.45 -4.66
CA THR A 169 14.93 -4.54 -4.13
C THR A 169 15.38 -5.93 -4.56
N LYS A 170 16.15 -6.05 -5.66
CA LYS A 170 16.63 -7.33 -6.18
C LYS A 170 17.32 -8.21 -5.13
N PRO A 171 18.25 -7.71 -4.29
CA PRO A 171 18.86 -8.54 -3.25
C PRO A 171 17.85 -9.09 -2.25
N CYS A 172 16.78 -8.36 -1.95
CA CYS A 172 15.71 -8.81 -1.07
C CYS A 172 14.92 -9.96 -1.73
N THR A 173 14.47 -9.76 -2.98
CA THR A 173 13.68 -10.79 -3.70
C THR A 173 14.49 -12.04 -4.01
N ASP A 174 15.80 -11.92 -4.24
CA ASP A 174 16.69 -13.07 -4.44
C ASP A 174 16.76 -14.00 -3.19
N MET A 175 16.45 -13.50 -1.99
CA MET A 175 16.40 -14.32 -0.76
C MET A 175 15.27 -15.36 -0.79
N LEU A 176 14.16 -15.02 -1.45
CA LEU A 176 12.96 -15.88 -1.53
C LEU A 176 13.17 -17.12 -2.42
N GLY A 177 14.26 -17.16 -3.19
CA GLY A 177 14.54 -18.21 -4.16
C GLY A 177 13.72 -18.10 -5.45
N VAL A 178 13.66 -19.18 -6.21
CA VAL A 178 12.96 -19.22 -7.50
C VAL A 178 11.49 -19.55 -7.25
N PRO A 179 10.53 -18.71 -7.68
CA PRO A 179 9.12 -19.02 -7.52
C PRO A 179 8.74 -20.24 -8.38
N LYS A 180 7.84 -21.08 -7.88
CA LYS A 180 7.11 -22.05 -8.69
C LYS A 180 6.34 -21.27 -9.74
N VAL A 181 6.53 -21.65 -11.00
CA VAL A 181 5.85 -21.02 -12.14
C VAL A 181 4.34 -21.03 -11.89
N SER A 182 3.71 -19.85 -11.95
CA SER A 182 2.26 -19.69 -11.98
C SER A 182 1.70 -19.93 -13.38
#